data_AF-A0A949QDH0-F1
#
_entry.id   AF-A0A949QDH0-F1
#
_cell.length_a   1.000
_cell.length_b   1.000
_cell.length_c   1.000
_cell.angle_alpha   90.00
_cell.angle_beta   90.00
_cell.angle_gamma   90.00
#
_symmetry.space_group_name_H-M   'P 1'
#
loop_
_entity.id
_entity.type
_entity.pdbx_description
1 polymer ?
#
loop_
_entity_poly.entity_id
_entity_poly.type
_entity_poly.pdbx_seq_one_letter_code
_entity_poly.pdbx_strand_id
1 'polypeptide(L)' 'GVVEAATLNTTEYDGVLTNSAPVIHPSRILSFAERVDYAVGAYAQSLTTADINGDGRLDIVTSNSDNKTVSVLFN' A
#
# COMPACT_ATOMS: atom_id res chain seq x y z
N GLY A 1 18.05 -27.73 -38.98
CA GLY A 1 17.54 -26.36 -38.78
C GLY A 1 16.04 -26.44 -38.71
N VAL A 2 15.36 -25.84 -37.76
CA VAL A 2 15.67 -24.64 -36.97
C VAL A 2 15.41 -24.96 -35.51
N VAL A 3 16.35 -24.57 -34.65
CA VAL A 3 16.16 -24.47 -33.20
C VAL A 3 15.49 -23.12 -32.95
N GLU A 4 14.23 -23.10 -32.50
CA GLU A 4 13.67 -21.90 -31.86
C GLU A 4 13.26 -22.26 -30.44
N ALA A 5 13.93 -21.61 -29.50
CA ALA A 5 13.84 -21.86 -28.07
C ALA A 5 12.46 -21.46 -27.54
N ALA A 6 11.82 -22.37 -26.80
CA ALA A 6 10.67 -22.04 -25.98
C ALA A 6 11.11 -21.08 -24.86
N THR A 7 10.78 -19.80 -24.97
CA THR A 7 10.72 -18.88 -23.84
C THR A 7 9.26 -18.57 -23.57
N LEU A 8 8.64 -19.40 -22.74
CA LEU A 8 7.33 -19.13 -22.16
C LEU A 8 7.55 -18.18 -20.98
N ASN A 9 7.32 -16.89 -21.16
CA ASN A 9 7.51 -15.88 -20.11
C ASN A 9 6.41 -15.99 -19.05
N THR A 10 6.13 -17.05 -18.31
CA THR A 10 4.84 -17.09 -17.59
C THR A 10 4.70 -16.09 -16.41
N THR A 11 3.61 -15.30 -16.31
CA THR A 11 3.24 -14.60 -15.05
C THR A 11 1.97 -15.22 -14.45
N GLU A 12 1.99 -15.42 -13.14
CA GLU A 12 0.86 -15.95 -12.37
C GLU A 12 -0.03 -14.78 -11.90
N TYR A 13 -1.29 -14.80 -12.32
CA TYR A 13 -2.38 -14.09 -11.66
C TYR A 13 -3.41 -15.16 -11.26
N ASP A 14 -3.63 -15.32 -9.96
CA ASP A 14 -4.60 -16.28 -9.38
C ASP A 14 -4.34 -17.77 -9.73
N GLY A 15 -3.06 -18.14 -9.89
CA GLY A 15 -2.63 -19.55 -10.03
C GLY A 15 -2.68 -20.15 -11.45
N VAL A 16 -2.90 -19.34 -12.49
CA VAL A 16 -2.86 -19.81 -13.89
C VAL A 16 -1.51 -19.47 -14.54
N LEU A 17 -0.79 -20.48 -15.02
CA LEU A 17 0.47 -20.31 -15.77
C LEU A 17 0.18 -19.76 -17.18
N THR A 18 0.47 -18.48 -17.43
CA THR A 18 0.21 -17.84 -18.75
C THR A 18 1.45 -17.20 -19.34
N ASN A 19 1.80 -17.50 -20.60
CA ASN A 19 2.96 -16.96 -21.33
C ASN A 19 2.92 -15.42 -21.45
N SER A 20 3.74 -14.70 -20.69
CA SER A 20 3.80 -13.24 -20.68
C SER A 20 4.38 -12.69 -21.98
N ALA A 21 3.48 -12.27 -22.85
CA ALA A 21 3.55 -10.89 -23.29
C ALA A 21 3.38 -10.00 -22.03
N PRO A 22 4.12 -8.89 -21.87
CA PRO A 22 3.91 -7.99 -20.75
C PRO A 22 2.44 -7.56 -20.76
N VAL A 23 1.68 -7.98 -19.75
CA VAL A 23 0.35 -7.43 -19.51
C VAL A 23 0.60 -6.01 -19.03
N ILE A 24 0.61 -5.07 -19.96
CA ILE A 24 0.46 -3.66 -19.63
C ILE A 24 -0.99 -3.54 -19.18
N HIS A 25 -1.23 -3.71 -17.88
CA HIS A 25 -2.48 -3.29 -17.27
C HIS A 25 -2.67 -1.82 -17.66
N PRO A 26 -3.76 -1.43 -18.34
CA PRO A 26 -4.01 -0.04 -18.67
C PRO A 26 -4.10 0.74 -17.37
N SER A 27 -2.98 1.36 -17.02
CA SER A 27 -2.90 2.54 -16.18
C SER A 27 -3.74 2.48 -14.90
N ARG A 28 -3.53 1.48 -14.04
CA ARG A 28 -3.35 1.88 -12.64
C ARG A 28 -1.98 2.56 -12.61
N ILE A 29 -1.92 3.80 -13.11
CA ILE A 29 -0.82 4.68 -12.78
C ILE A 29 -0.84 4.68 -11.25
N LEU A 30 0.18 4.07 -10.66
CA LEU A 30 0.41 4.11 -9.22
C LEU A 30 0.71 5.56 -8.90
N SER A 31 -0.35 6.31 -8.73
CA SER A 31 -0.37 7.71 -8.38
C SER A 31 -0.80 7.80 -6.94
N PHE A 32 -0.18 8.74 -6.22
CA PHE A 32 -0.66 9.07 -4.89
C PHE A 32 -2.03 9.73 -5.01
N ALA A 33 -2.94 9.37 -4.10
CA ALA A 33 -4.16 10.14 -3.92
C ALA A 33 -3.84 11.58 -3.50
N GLU A 34 -4.83 12.46 -3.58
CA GLU A 34 -4.72 13.80 -3.02
C GLU A 34 -4.35 13.72 -1.53
N ARG A 35 -3.48 14.63 -1.08
CA ARG A 35 -3.12 14.76 0.33
C ARG A 35 -4.37 15.13 1.13
N VAL A 36 -4.59 14.43 2.23
CA VAL A 36 -5.52 14.85 3.28
C VAL A 36 -4.71 15.13 4.55
N ASP A 37 -4.91 16.30 5.14
CA ASP A 37 -4.21 16.70 6.36
C ASP A 37 -5.10 16.46 7.59
N TYR A 38 -4.53 15.80 8.61
CA TYR A 38 -5.19 15.54 9.89
C TYR A 38 -4.35 16.15 11.02
N ALA A 39 -4.99 16.98 11.85
CA ALA A 39 -4.32 17.60 12.98
C ALA A 39 -4.07 16.56 14.09
N VAL A 40 -2.80 16.36 14.47
CA VAL A 40 -2.37 15.36 15.46
C VAL A 40 -1.70 15.96 16.70
N GLY A 41 -1.66 17.29 16.79
CA GLY A 41 -0.94 18.05 17.82
C GLY A 41 0.46 18.48 17.38
N ALA A 42 1.04 19.48 18.06
CA ALA A 42 2.34 20.06 17.69
C ALA A 42 3.49 19.19 18.18
N TYR A 43 4.47 18.85 17.32
CA TYR A 43 5.64 17.99 17.62
C TYR A 43 5.34 16.47 17.67
N ALA A 44 4.47 15.95 16.79
CA ALA A 44 4.36 14.50 16.61
C ALA A 44 5.70 13.91 16.13
N GLN A 45 6.20 12.90 16.83
CA GLN A 45 7.55 12.33 16.60
C GLN A 45 7.49 10.93 16.00
N SER A 46 6.38 10.21 16.18
CA SER A 46 6.21 8.86 15.66
C SER A 46 4.78 8.62 15.17
N LEU A 47 4.67 7.71 14.20
CA LEU A 47 3.44 7.30 13.51
C LEU A 47 3.44 5.79 13.35
N THR A 48 2.28 5.16 13.57
CA THR A 48 2.02 3.75 13.20
C THR A 48 0.57 3.58 12.73
N THR A 49 0.25 2.41 12.19
CA THR A 49 -1.10 2.04 11.76
C THR A 49 -1.52 0.69 12.33
N ALA A 50 -2.75 0.60 12.82
CA ALA A 50 -3.36 -0.64 13.31
C ALA A 50 -4.88 -0.48 13.33
N ASP A 51 -5.64 -1.57 13.25
CA ASP A 51 -7.08 -1.57 13.49
C ASP A 51 -7.33 -1.53 15.01
N ILE A 52 -7.54 -0.33 15.56
CA ILE A 52 -7.70 -0.08 16.99
C ILE A 52 -9.17 -0.23 17.40
N ASN A 53 -10.10 0.12 16.51
CA ASN A 53 -11.53 0.12 16.80
C ASN A 53 -12.26 -1.19 16.41
N GLY A 54 -11.59 -2.09 15.68
CA GLY A 54 -12.09 -3.41 15.28
C GLY A 54 -13.00 -3.40 14.05
N ASP A 55 -12.94 -2.38 13.20
CA ASP A 55 -13.83 -2.24 12.04
C ASP A 55 -13.25 -2.80 10.72
N GLY A 56 -12.05 -3.37 10.79
CA GLY A 56 -11.35 -3.96 9.65
C GLY A 56 -10.61 -2.95 8.77
N ARG A 57 -10.58 -1.66 9.14
CA ARG A 57 -9.76 -0.63 8.49
C ARG A 57 -8.58 -0.25 9.39
N LEU A 58 -7.46 0.10 8.76
CA LEU A 58 -6.30 0.57 9.51
C LEU A 58 -6.55 2.00 10.01
N ASP A 59 -6.45 2.19 11.31
CA ASP A 59 -6.42 3.49 11.96
C ASP A 59 -5.01 4.07 11.97
N ILE A 60 -4.90 5.37 12.18
CA ILE A 60 -3.63 6.08 12.31
C ILE A 60 -3.40 6.47 13.77
N VAL A 61 -2.23 6.11 14.30
CA VAL A 61 -1.82 6.46 15.67
C VAL A 61 -0.55 7.29 15.64
N THR A 62 -0.58 8.46 16.28
CA THR A 62 0.59 9.33 16.43
C THR A 62 0.94 9.54 17.89
N SER A 63 2.23 9.54 18.20
CA SER A 63 2.73 9.88 19.54
C SER A 63 3.58 11.13 19.53
N ASN A 64 3.47 11.87 20.62
CA ASN A 64 4.16 13.11 20.83
C ASN A 64 4.79 13.11 22.22
N SER A 65 6.12 13.01 22.27
CA SER A 65 6.81 12.91 23.56
C SER A 65 6.94 14.27 24.26
N ASP A 66 6.95 15.38 23.50
CA ASP A 66 7.13 16.73 24.04
C ASP A 66 5.90 17.20 24.81
N ASN A 67 4.70 16.99 24.24
CA ASN A 67 3.44 17.37 24.88
C ASN A 67 2.76 16.20 25.62
N LYS A 68 3.36 15.00 25.59
CA LYS A 68 2.90 13.76 26.24
C LYS A 68 1.48 13.36 25.83
N THR A 69 1.15 13.53 24.55
CA THR A 69 -0.15 13.12 23.99
C THR A 69 -0.02 11.99 22.98
N VAL A 70 -1.12 11.23 22.85
CA VAL A 70 -1.33 10.25 21.79
C VAL A 70 -2.65 10.60 21.11
N SER A 71 -2.63 10.67 19.78
CA SER A 71 -3.81 10.93 18.95
C SER A 71 -4.10 9.71 18.10
N VAL A 72 -5.38 9.37 17.94
CA VAL A 72 -5.86 8.30 17.08
C VAL A 72 -6.88 8.88 16.10
N LEU A 73 -6.69 8.60 14.82
CA LEU A 73 -7.67 8.87 13.77
C LEU A 73 -8.28 7.55 13.32
N PHE A 74 -9.59 7.42 13.49
CA PHE A 74 -10.36 6.29 12.99
C PHE A 74 -10.72 6.48 11.51
N ASN A 75 -10.41 5.48 10.69
CA ASN A 75 -10.67 5.51 9.25
C ASN A 75 -11.92 4.72 8.86
#